data_AF-A0A1Z5IUV7-F1
#
_entry.id   AF-A0A1Z5IUV7-F1
#
_cell.length_a   1.000
_cell.length_b   1.000
_cell.length_c   1.000
_cell.angle_alpha   90.00
_cell.angle_beta   90.00
_cell.angle_gamma   90.00
#
_symmetry.space_group_name_H-M   'P 1'
#
loop_
_entity.id
_entity.type
_entity.pdbx_description
1 polymer ?
#
loop_
_entity_poly.entity_id
_entity_poly.type
_entity_poly.pdbx_seq_one_letter_code
_entity_poly.pdbx_strand_id
1 'polypeptide(L)'
;MSFDGAFTHAMVGELSRQLVDGRVSKINQPYNNEVILTIRANRKSRPLLLSANPTFARIQITDIPYVNPATPTNFTMMMRKYLSGAILTGISQAANDRVVYLDFTSRNELGDQVALRLIIEIMARHSNVILIDFASSTILDTIKHVGSDQNRYRTLLPGGRYINPPAQDLTDPFAAGASDAVKALVRDYPNEDVLAQQLRHTYQGLGQDTALGLAKALHQAGEPIDNFTAFFKRFDQPAPVLVTNDKGKTGFNAFPYGQEHVTSKSFDSLSAMLDFYYQDRAERDRVQQQGSTLIHVVRNELKKNRTKLKKLQATLKSADDADEYRVKGELLTTYLTKVTRGMTSITLPNFYNDEKPLKVTLSNQISPSQNAQKYFKKYNKLKASVRYVNEQMAKTDAEIDYLENISSQIELAAPKDLADIKAELQQGGYLRDHEHNQRSGKKKRRQVSKPEVFTATDGTKIEVGKNNLQNEKLTLHSAAKTDIWLHVKNMPGSHVIIHDADPSDQTLVEAATIAAYYSKARQSSSVPVDYVQVKKIRKPNGAKPGYVIYEGQKTLFVTPTREFVDKLSTK
;
A
#
# COMPACT_ATOMS: atom_id res chain seq x y z
N MET A 1 12.27 1.47 14.20
CA MET A 1 12.27 0.45 15.24
C MET A 1 12.15 -0.90 14.59
N SER A 2 12.99 -1.82 15.02
CA SER A 2 13.19 -3.12 14.39
C SER A 2 12.72 -4.23 15.34
N PHE A 3 12.12 -5.26 14.77
CA PHE A 3 11.95 -6.56 15.40
C PHE A 3 13.34 -7.18 15.59
N ASP A 4 14.01 -6.85 16.69
CA ASP A 4 15.37 -7.26 17.01
C ASP A 4 15.41 -8.56 17.83
N GLY A 5 16.61 -9.02 18.20
CA GLY A 5 16.79 -10.26 18.95
C GLY A 5 16.13 -10.23 20.32
N ALA A 6 16.30 -9.14 21.06
CA ALA A 6 15.68 -9.00 22.39
C ALA A 6 14.15 -8.95 22.31
N PHE A 7 13.59 -8.25 21.33
CA PHE A 7 12.15 -8.29 21.07
C PHE A 7 11.68 -9.69 20.66
N THR A 8 12.47 -10.40 19.86
CA THR A 8 12.21 -11.80 19.49
C THR A 8 12.15 -12.70 20.71
N HIS A 9 13.02 -12.49 21.70
CA HIS A 9 13.02 -13.23 22.97
C HIS A 9 11.68 -13.08 23.71
N ALA A 10 11.22 -11.83 23.90
CA ALA A 10 9.93 -11.56 24.53
C ALA A 10 8.76 -12.15 23.73
N MET A 11 8.81 -12.09 22.39
CA MET A 11 7.80 -12.69 21.52
C MET A 11 7.78 -14.23 21.67
N VAL A 12 8.94 -14.88 21.69
CA VAL A 12 9.03 -16.34 21.94
C VAL A 12 8.41 -16.69 23.30
N GLY A 13 8.67 -15.91 24.34
CA GLY A 13 8.03 -16.09 25.66
C GLY A 13 6.50 -15.93 25.62
N GLU A 14 5.97 -14.94 24.89
CA GLU A 14 4.53 -14.79 24.67
C GLU A 14 3.92 -15.99 23.93
N LEU A 15 4.53 -16.40 22.82
CA LEU A 15 4.04 -17.49 21.98
C LEU A 15 4.11 -18.84 22.70
N SER A 16 5.19 -19.11 23.44
CA SER A 16 5.37 -20.35 24.19
C SER A 16 4.26 -20.54 25.23
N ARG A 17 3.95 -19.50 26.01
CA ARG A 17 2.87 -19.51 27.00
C ARG A 17 1.49 -19.76 26.39
N GLN A 18 1.28 -19.36 25.13
CA GLN A 18 -0.03 -19.41 24.50
C GLN A 18 -0.26 -20.62 23.58
N LEU A 19 0.79 -21.18 22.98
CA LEU A 19 0.68 -22.11 21.85
C LEU A 19 1.31 -23.49 22.06
N VAL A 20 2.27 -23.65 22.98
CA VAL A 20 2.91 -24.95 23.25
C VAL A 20 1.86 -25.96 23.71
N ASP A 21 2.09 -27.23 23.35
CA ASP A 21 1.15 -28.36 23.44
C ASP A 21 -0.11 -28.21 22.57
N GLY A 22 -0.17 -27.13 21.77
CA GLY A 22 -1.23 -26.87 20.83
C GLY A 22 -1.17 -27.77 19.60
N ARG A 23 -2.34 -28.12 19.06
CA ARG A 23 -2.47 -28.87 17.81
C ARG A 23 -2.69 -27.93 16.64
N VAL A 24 -1.92 -28.09 15.56
CA VAL A 24 -2.15 -27.36 14.31
C VAL A 24 -3.46 -27.83 13.68
N SER A 25 -4.44 -26.93 13.57
CA SER A 25 -5.77 -27.23 13.06
C SER A 25 -5.97 -26.79 11.61
N LYS A 26 -5.32 -25.69 11.21
CA LYS A 26 -5.48 -25.12 9.88
C LYS A 26 -4.19 -24.43 9.43
N ILE A 27 -3.88 -24.55 8.14
CA ILE A 27 -2.74 -23.88 7.51
C ILE A 27 -3.22 -23.17 6.25
N ASN A 28 -2.87 -21.89 6.15
CA ASN A 28 -3.20 -21.03 5.04
C ASN A 28 -2.02 -20.13 4.67
N GLN A 29 -1.86 -19.82 3.39
CA GLN A 29 -0.93 -18.79 2.92
C GLN A 29 -1.75 -17.69 2.23
N PRO A 30 -2.26 -16.69 2.97
CA PRO A 30 -3.07 -15.62 2.38
C PRO A 30 -2.29 -14.79 1.35
N TYR A 31 -0.97 -14.66 1.51
CA TYR A 31 -0.10 -13.90 0.61
C TYR A 31 1.22 -14.62 0.35
N ASN A 32 1.92 -14.27 -0.73
CA ASN A 32 3.13 -14.97 -1.18
C ASN A 32 4.19 -15.16 -0.09
N ASN A 33 4.35 -14.20 0.83
CA ASN A 33 5.36 -14.23 1.89
C ASN A 33 4.75 -14.33 3.30
N GLU A 34 3.47 -14.69 3.44
CA GLU A 34 2.79 -14.77 4.74
C GLU A 34 2.04 -16.09 4.88
N VAL A 35 2.35 -16.83 5.93
CA VAL A 35 1.68 -18.10 6.28
C VAL A 35 1.00 -17.93 7.62
N ILE A 36 -0.18 -18.51 7.76
CA ILE A 36 -0.94 -18.53 8.98
C ILE A 36 -1.17 -19.98 9.40
N LEU A 37 -0.64 -20.32 10.57
CA LEU A 37 -0.93 -21.58 11.26
C LEU A 37 -1.95 -21.30 12.35
N THR A 38 -3.14 -21.87 12.22
CA THR A 38 -4.10 -21.86 13.32
C THR A 38 -3.75 -23.01 14.26
N ILE A 39 -3.37 -22.67 15.49
CA ILE A 39 -3.02 -23.64 16.52
C ILE A 39 -4.11 -23.63 17.58
N ARG A 40 -4.67 -24.80 17.87
CA ARG A 40 -5.66 -24.99 18.93
C ARG A 40 -4.92 -25.37 20.21
N ALA A 41 -4.84 -24.43 21.14
CA ALA A 41 -4.21 -24.58 22.45
C ALA A 41 -5.15 -24.00 23.52
N ASN A 42 -5.18 -24.57 24.73
CA ASN A 42 -5.98 -24.06 25.85
C ASN A 42 -7.46 -23.78 25.48
N ARG A 43 -8.07 -24.69 24.71
CA ARG A 43 -9.45 -24.59 24.17
C ARG A 43 -9.72 -23.40 23.23
N LYS A 44 -8.70 -22.61 22.87
CA LYS A 44 -8.80 -21.48 21.94
C LYS A 44 -8.05 -21.81 20.64
N SER A 45 -8.58 -21.33 19.52
CA SER A 45 -7.87 -21.41 18.24
C SER A 45 -7.17 -20.06 18.01
N ARG A 46 -5.84 -20.07 17.92
CA ARG A 46 -5.01 -18.88 17.77
C ARG A 46 -4.39 -18.86 16.38
N PRO A 47 -4.62 -17.82 15.55
CA PRO A 47 -3.95 -17.67 14.27
C PRO A 47 -2.52 -17.15 14.51
N LEU A 48 -1.52 -17.98 14.27
CA LEU A 48 -0.11 -17.60 14.29
C LEU A 48 0.31 -17.15 12.89
N LEU A 49 0.63 -15.87 12.74
CA LEU A 49 1.21 -15.29 11.53
C LEU A 49 2.72 -15.52 11.49
N LEU A 50 3.20 -16.05 10.36
CA LEU A 50 4.60 -16.14 9.96
C LEU A 50 4.81 -15.28 8.71
N SER A 51 5.30 -14.05 8.90
CA SER A 51 5.54 -13.12 7.79
C SER A 51 7.02 -13.06 7.45
N ALA A 52 7.36 -13.47 6.23
CA ALA A 52 8.65 -13.27 5.59
C ALA A 52 8.63 -12.05 4.64
N ASN A 53 7.71 -11.10 4.81
CA ASN A 53 7.65 -9.92 3.95
C ASN A 53 8.91 -9.04 4.14
N PRO A 54 9.55 -8.54 3.06
CA PRO A 54 10.76 -7.70 3.15
C PRO A 54 10.66 -6.49 4.08
N THR A 55 9.47 -5.91 4.21
CA THR A 55 9.23 -4.64 4.92
C THR A 55 8.72 -4.86 6.35
N PHE A 56 7.95 -5.92 6.60
CA PHE A 56 7.28 -6.17 7.89
C PHE A 56 7.35 -7.62 8.33
N ALA A 57 8.48 -8.28 8.05
CA ALA A 57 8.76 -9.61 8.56
C ALA A 57 8.60 -9.66 10.08
N ARG A 58 7.84 -10.65 10.55
CA ARG A 58 7.49 -10.82 11.97
C ARG A 58 6.82 -12.17 12.20
N ILE A 59 6.78 -12.55 13.47
CA ILE A 59 5.96 -13.63 14.01
C ILE A 59 5.07 -13.05 15.10
N GLN A 60 3.77 -13.38 15.09
CA GLN A 60 2.81 -12.97 16.13
C GLN A 60 1.53 -13.77 16.06
N ILE A 61 0.76 -13.81 17.14
CA ILE A 61 -0.65 -14.14 17.05
C ILE A 61 -1.36 -12.93 16.43
N THR A 62 -2.30 -13.15 15.51
CA THR A 62 -3.02 -12.05 14.85
C THR A 62 -4.52 -12.28 14.86
N ASP A 63 -5.25 -11.22 15.18
CA ASP A 63 -6.71 -11.17 15.06
C ASP A 63 -7.14 -10.39 13.80
N ILE A 64 -6.17 -9.86 13.02
CA ILE A 64 -6.45 -9.19 11.75
C ILE A 64 -7.06 -10.22 10.77
N PRO A 65 -8.25 -9.95 10.21
CA PRO A 65 -8.86 -10.85 9.26
C PRO A 65 -8.03 -10.92 7.97
N TYR A 66 -7.91 -12.12 7.42
CA TYR A 66 -7.19 -12.38 6.17
C TYR A 66 -8.09 -13.12 5.17
N VAL A 67 -7.92 -12.80 3.89
CA VAL A 67 -8.62 -13.46 2.80
C VAL A 67 -7.70 -14.52 2.22
N ASN A 68 -8.15 -15.76 2.22
CA ASN A 68 -7.39 -16.87 1.67
C ASN A 68 -7.55 -16.92 0.15
N PRO A 69 -6.49 -17.25 -0.62
CA PRO A 69 -6.61 -17.50 -2.05
C PRO A 69 -7.53 -18.71 -2.29
N ALA A 70 -8.25 -18.69 -3.41
CA ALA A 70 -9.17 -19.78 -3.78
C ALA A 70 -8.42 -21.10 -4.01
N THR A 71 -7.20 -21.02 -4.55
CA THR A 71 -6.30 -22.15 -4.79
C THR A 71 -5.12 -22.09 -3.81
N PRO A 72 -4.88 -23.14 -3.00
CA PRO A 72 -3.70 -23.23 -2.16
C PRO A 72 -2.40 -23.25 -2.98
N THR A 73 -1.34 -22.66 -2.44
CA THR A 73 0.01 -22.74 -3.04
C THR A 73 0.67 -24.09 -2.80
N ASN A 74 1.71 -24.43 -3.56
CA ASN A 74 2.52 -25.63 -3.33
C ASN A 74 3.12 -25.66 -1.91
N PHE A 75 3.67 -24.54 -1.46
CA PHE A 75 4.21 -24.42 -0.09
C PHE A 75 3.13 -24.66 0.97
N THR A 76 1.90 -24.13 0.79
CA THR A 76 0.77 -24.43 1.70
C THR A 76 0.44 -25.92 1.71
N MET A 77 0.45 -26.57 0.54
CA MET A 77 0.17 -28.00 0.44
C MET A 77 1.25 -28.85 1.10
N MET A 78 2.52 -28.48 0.95
CA MET A 78 3.64 -29.11 1.67
C MET A 78 3.51 -28.94 3.18
N MET A 79 3.27 -27.73 3.66
CA MET A 79 3.03 -27.46 5.08
C MET A 79 1.85 -28.28 5.61
N ARG A 80 0.75 -28.41 4.83
CA ARG A 80 -0.39 -29.26 5.19
C ARG A 80 -0.03 -30.73 5.29
N LYS A 81 0.76 -31.27 4.34
CA LYS A 81 1.19 -32.67 4.37
C LYS A 81 1.89 -33.03 5.67
N TYR A 82 2.79 -32.17 6.15
CA TYR A 82 3.64 -32.48 7.30
C TYR A 82 3.11 -31.99 8.66
N LEU A 83 2.48 -30.82 8.69
CA LEU A 83 2.10 -30.15 9.94
C LEU A 83 0.61 -30.24 10.27
N SER A 84 -0.27 -30.71 9.38
CA SER A 84 -1.69 -30.81 9.73
C SER A 84 -1.91 -31.81 10.86
N GLY A 85 -2.48 -31.35 11.97
CA GLY A 85 -2.68 -32.18 13.16
C GLY A 85 -1.42 -32.40 14.00
N ALA A 86 -0.27 -31.84 13.60
CA ALA A 86 0.95 -31.91 14.38
C ALA A 86 0.81 -31.14 15.71
N ILE A 87 1.54 -31.59 16.73
CA ILE A 87 1.56 -30.99 18.07
C ILE A 87 2.83 -30.14 18.20
N LEU A 88 2.67 -28.87 18.56
CA LEU A 88 3.76 -27.94 18.82
C LEU A 88 4.37 -28.27 20.19
N THR A 89 5.57 -28.83 20.21
CA THR A 89 6.25 -29.26 21.44
C THR A 89 7.13 -28.17 22.05
N GLY A 90 7.56 -27.19 21.27
CA GLY A 90 8.39 -26.11 21.77
C GLY A 90 8.54 -24.95 20.81
N ILE A 91 8.81 -23.77 21.36
CA ILE A 91 9.23 -22.60 20.61
C ILE A 91 10.52 -22.08 21.25
N SER A 92 11.54 -21.85 20.43
CA SER A 92 12.84 -21.36 20.88
C SER A 92 13.42 -20.37 19.87
N GLN A 93 14.46 -19.64 20.28
CA GLN A 93 15.21 -18.70 19.45
C GLN A 93 16.64 -19.21 19.28
N ALA A 94 17.28 -18.93 18.14
CA ALA A 94 18.69 -19.21 17.94
C ALA A 94 19.55 -18.16 18.68
N ALA A 95 20.01 -18.50 19.89
CA ALA A 95 20.67 -17.54 20.79
C ALA A 95 19.82 -16.25 20.92
N ASN A 96 20.42 -15.06 20.77
CA ASN A 96 19.69 -13.80 20.66
C ASN A 96 19.57 -13.29 19.22
N ASP A 97 19.59 -14.15 18.20
CA ASP A 97 19.38 -13.76 16.80
C ASP A 97 17.89 -13.81 16.42
N ARG A 98 17.51 -13.17 15.32
CA ARG A 98 16.12 -13.06 14.83
C ARG A 98 15.66 -14.31 14.08
N VAL A 99 16.01 -15.49 14.60
CA VAL A 99 15.64 -16.79 14.06
C VAL A 99 14.86 -17.55 15.13
N VAL A 100 13.62 -17.88 14.82
CA VAL A 100 12.72 -18.60 15.73
C VAL A 100 12.46 -20.00 15.20
N TYR A 101 12.57 -20.97 16.09
CA TYR A 101 12.29 -22.38 15.85
C TYR A 101 10.96 -22.76 16.51
N LEU A 102 10.09 -23.42 15.76
CA LEU A 102 8.89 -24.07 16.24
C LEU A 102 9.04 -25.57 16.00
N ASP A 103 9.11 -26.33 17.08
CA ASP A 103 9.34 -27.77 17.05
C ASP A 103 8.01 -28.51 17.13
N PHE A 104 7.78 -29.43 16.20
CA PHE A 104 6.55 -30.18 16.08
C PHE A 104 6.81 -31.67 16.15
N THR A 105 5.85 -32.39 16.72
CA THR A 105 5.73 -33.83 16.57
C THR A 105 4.50 -34.15 15.73
N SER A 106 4.69 -34.99 14.72
CA SER A 106 3.64 -35.45 13.82
C SER A 106 3.70 -36.97 13.68
N ARG A 107 2.71 -37.56 13.02
CA ARG A 107 2.75 -38.96 12.60
C ARG A 107 2.75 -39.04 11.07
N ASN A 108 3.62 -39.86 10.50
CA ASN A 108 3.62 -40.10 9.06
C ASN A 108 2.44 -41.02 8.66
N GLU A 109 2.32 -41.30 7.35
CA GLU A 109 1.28 -42.17 6.79
C GLU A 109 1.35 -43.62 7.30
N LEU A 110 2.51 -44.06 7.79
CA LEU A 110 2.74 -45.38 8.39
C LEU A 110 2.47 -45.42 9.90
N GLY A 111 2.20 -44.26 10.52
CA GLY A 111 1.95 -44.11 11.96
C GLY A 111 3.18 -43.82 12.81
N ASP A 112 4.38 -43.78 12.23
CA ASP A 112 5.62 -43.46 12.94
C ASP A 112 5.66 -42.00 13.35
N GLN A 113 6.25 -41.72 14.50
CA GLN A 113 6.43 -40.36 14.99
C GLN A 113 7.57 -39.66 14.23
N VAL A 114 7.29 -38.48 13.69
CA VAL A 114 8.25 -37.64 12.97
C VAL A 114 8.43 -36.33 13.72
N ALA A 115 9.69 -35.95 13.95
CA ALA A 115 10.06 -34.66 14.52
C ALA A 115 10.34 -33.67 13.39
N LEU A 116 9.67 -32.52 13.42
CA LEU A 116 9.75 -31.49 12.40
C LEU A 116 10.12 -30.16 13.06
N ARG A 117 10.85 -29.31 12.35
CA ARG A 117 11.13 -27.94 12.80
C ARG A 117 10.73 -26.95 11.73
N LEU A 118 9.90 -25.99 12.12
CA LEU A 118 9.56 -24.84 11.31
C LEU A 118 10.38 -23.65 11.79
N ILE A 119 11.11 -23.04 10.87
CA ILE A 119 12.06 -21.96 11.15
C ILE A 119 11.52 -20.71 10.50
N ILE A 120 11.44 -19.61 11.25
CA ILE A 120 11.24 -18.28 10.69
C ILE A 120 12.47 -17.43 10.94
N GLU A 121 13.00 -16.88 9.86
CA GLU A 121 14.13 -15.96 9.87
C GLU A 121 13.60 -14.55 9.58
N ILE A 122 13.82 -13.60 10.50
CA ILE A 122 13.29 -12.24 10.41
C ILE A 122 14.44 -11.28 10.07
N MET A 123 14.83 -11.28 8.79
CA MET A 123 15.98 -10.56 8.26
C MET A 123 15.61 -9.63 7.09
N ALA A 124 14.51 -8.88 7.25
CA ALA A 124 13.96 -7.98 6.23
C ALA A 124 13.84 -8.69 4.85
N ARG A 125 14.54 -8.21 3.82
CA ARG A 125 14.53 -8.82 2.47
C ARG A 125 14.96 -10.29 2.43
N HIS A 126 15.80 -10.72 3.37
CA HIS A 126 16.29 -12.10 3.49
C HIS A 126 15.42 -12.98 4.37
N SER A 127 14.31 -12.46 4.89
CA SER A 127 13.39 -13.22 5.73
C SER A 127 12.82 -14.42 4.99
N ASN A 128 12.65 -15.53 5.69
CA ASN A 128 12.16 -16.79 5.12
C ASN A 128 11.38 -17.60 6.16
N VAL A 129 10.56 -18.52 5.67
CA VAL A 129 9.87 -19.54 6.46
C VAL A 129 10.26 -20.89 5.87
N ILE A 130 10.87 -21.75 6.69
CA ILE A 130 11.59 -22.94 6.24
C ILE A 130 11.10 -24.11 7.07
N LEU A 131 10.57 -25.13 6.42
CA LEU A 131 10.20 -26.38 7.08
C LEU A 131 11.30 -27.41 6.87
N ILE A 132 11.78 -28.01 7.95
CA ILE A 132 12.83 -29.04 7.91
C ILE A 132 12.40 -30.31 8.62
N ASP A 133 12.97 -31.44 8.18
CA ASP A 133 13.07 -32.64 8.99
C ASP A 133 14.10 -32.41 10.09
N PHE A 134 13.71 -32.65 11.35
CA PHE A 134 14.54 -32.30 12.50
C PHE A 134 15.80 -33.16 12.57
N ALA A 135 15.67 -34.46 12.35
CA ALA A 135 16.74 -35.43 12.55
C ALA A 135 17.87 -35.26 11.52
N SER A 136 17.52 -35.08 10.25
CA SER A 136 18.48 -34.93 9.15
C SER A 136 18.87 -33.47 8.88
N SER A 137 18.14 -32.50 9.45
CA SER A 137 18.21 -31.09 9.05
C SER A 137 17.94 -30.87 7.56
N THR A 138 17.19 -31.76 6.90
CA THR A 138 16.86 -31.64 5.48
C THR A 138 15.70 -30.68 5.29
N ILE A 139 15.83 -29.73 4.37
CA ILE A 139 14.79 -28.79 3.99
C ILE A 139 13.69 -29.56 3.25
N LEU A 140 12.48 -29.56 3.81
CA LEU A 140 11.30 -30.11 3.16
C LEU A 140 10.74 -29.12 2.14
N ASP A 141 10.59 -27.86 2.53
CA ASP A 141 10.27 -26.76 1.61
C ASP A 141 10.54 -25.39 2.27
N THR A 142 10.57 -24.32 1.48
CA THR A 142 10.68 -22.94 1.96
C THR A 142 9.71 -22.01 1.25
N ILE A 143 9.24 -20.98 1.94
CA ILE A 143 8.32 -19.99 1.33
C ILE A 143 9.03 -19.18 0.24
N LYS A 144 10.36 -19.00 0.36
CA LYS A 144 11.22 -18.41 -0.67
C LYS A 144 12.40 -19.33 -0.97
N HIS A 145 12.43 -19.85 -2.19
CA HIS A 145 13.55 -20.62 -2.72
C HIS A 145 14.75 -19.69 -2.98
N VAL A 146 15.92 -20.03 -2.42
CA VAL A 146 17.16 -19.25 -2.59
C VAL A 146 18.22 -20.16 -3.20
N GLY A 147 18.53 -19.93 -4.47
CA GLY A 147 19.57 -20.64 -5.21
C GLY A 147 20.98 -20.14 -4.89
N SER A 148 21.99 -20.84 -5.40
CA SER A 148 23.41 -20.52 -5.25
C SER A 148 23.83 -19.22 -5.98
N ASP A 149 23.03 -18.79 -6.96
CA ASP A 149 23.18 -17.52 -7.67
C ASP A 149 22.87 -16.32 -6.77
N GLN A 150 21.89 -16.45 -5.87
CA GLN A 150 21.46 -15.39 -4.96
C GLN A 150 22.24 -15.39 -3.64
N ASN A 151 22.61 -16.58 -3.14
CA ASN A 151 23.36 -16.71 -1.90
C ASN A 151 24.42 -17.80 -2.02
N ARG A 152 25.69 -17.37 -1.98
CA ARG A 152 26.85 -18.27 -2.07
C ARG A 152 27.16 -18.99 -0.75
N TYR A 153 26.73 -18.44 0.38
CA TYR A 153 27.00 -19.04 1.69
C TYR A 153 26.07 -20.21 1.99
N ARG A 154 24.77 -20.06 1.68
CA ARG A 154 23.77 -21.11 1.91
C ARG A 154 22.68 -21.11 0.85
N THR A 155 22.30 -22.29 0.43
CA THR A 155 21.18 -22.54 -0.50
C THR A 155 19.97 -23.00 0.30
N LEU A 156 18.79 -22.44 0.01
CA LEU A 156 17.53 -22.79 0.67
C LEU A 156 16.57 -23.37 -0.38
N LEU A 157 16.77 -24.65 -0.68
CA LEU A 157 15.98 -25.41 -1.65
C LEU A 157 15.53 -26.74 -1.03
N PRO A 158 14.36 -27.28 -1.43
CA PRO A 158 13.91 -28.61 -1.02
C PRO A 158 14.98 -29.69 -1.27
N GLY A 159 15.16 -30.59 -0.30
CA GLY A 159 16.16 -31.67 -0.32
C GLY A 159 17.57 -31.23 0.10
N GLY A 160 17.87 -29.94 0.19
CA GLY A 160 19.14 -29.44 0.71
C GLY A 160 19.21 -29.53 2.24
N ARG A 161 20.43 -29.53 2.81
CA ARG A 161 20.61 -29.42 4.26
C ARG A 161 20.46 -27.98 4.71
N TYR A 162 19.68 -27.73 5.74
CA TYR A 162 19.54 -26.41 6.35
C TYR A 162 20.80 -26.00 7.09
N ILE A 163 21.20 -24.74 6.91
CA ILE A 163 22.32 -24.11 7.59
C ILE A 163 21.82 -22.76 8.11
N ASN A 164 22.11 -22.48 9.38
CA ASN A 164 21.82 -21.19 10.00
C ASN A 164 22.48 -20.04 9.23
N PRO A 165 21.95 -18.82 9.36
CA PRO A 165 22.66 -17.62 8.93
C PRO A 165 24.10 -17.58 9.51
N PRO A 166 25.05 -16.89 8.86
CA PRO A 166 26.41 -16.76 9.38
C PRO A 166 26.41 -16.30 10.84
N ALA A 167 27.10 -17.05 11.70
CA ALA A 167 27.21 -16.71 13.12
C ALA A 167 27.96 -15.39 13.29
N GLN A 168 27.55 -14.63 14.30
CA GLN A 168 28.24 -13.40 14.70
C GLN A 168 29.18 -13.71 15.87
N ASP A 169 30.35 -13.08 15.88
CA ASP A 169 31.30 -13.16 16.99
C ASP A 169 30.92 -12.14 18.08
N LEU A 170 29.73 -12.31 18.64
CA LEU A 170 29.12 -11.45 19.65
C LEU A 170 28.57 -12.30 20.79
N THR A 171 28.39 -11.68 21.97
CA THR A 171 27.91 -12.37 23.16
C THR A 171 26.38 -12.36 23.24
N ASP A 172 25.75 -13.48 23.58
CA ASP A 172 24.31 -13.52 23.88
C ASP A 172 24.04 -12.89 25.26
N PRO A 173 23.30 -11.76 25.33
CA PRO A 173 23.05 -11.06 26.59
C PRO A 173 22.17 -11.84 27.58
N PHE A 174 21.36 -12.80 27.13
CA PHE A 174 20.51 -13.62 28.01
C PHE A 174 21.27 -14.83 28.57
N ALA A 175 22.27 -15.35 27.85
CA ALA A 175 23.05 -16.51 28.27
C ALA A 175 24.28 -16.13 29.11
N ALA A 176 24.97 -15.03 28.77
CA ALA A 176 26.24 -14.66 29.43
C ALA A 176 26.08 -14.07 30.83
N GLY A 177 24.87 -13.60 31.18
CA GLY A 177 24.63 -12.84 32.40
C GLY A 177 25.37 -11.49 32.42
N ALA A 178 25.13 -10.70 33.47
CA ALA A 178 25.87 -9.47 33.67
C ALA A 178 27.31 -9.78 34.13
N SER A 179 28.30 -9.12 33.53
CA SER A 179 29.73 -9.34 33.81
C SER A 179 30.46 -8.03 34.06
N ASP A 180 31.69 -8.10 34.58
CA ASP A 180 32.56 -6.92 34.77
C ASP A 180 32.85 -6.16 33.46
N ALA A 181 32.67 -6.82 32.31
CA ALA A 181 32.74 -6.16 31.00
C ALA A 181 31.68 -5.05 30.85
N VAL A 182 30.50 -5.20 31.46
CA VAL A 182 29.45 -4.15 31.47
C VAL A 182 29.95 -2.92 32.23
N LYS A 183 30.62 -3.11 33.36
CA LYS A 183 31.20 -2.00 34.15
C LYS A 183 32.28 -1.26 33.36
N ALA A 184 33.14 -2.01 32.68
CA ALA A 184 34.16 -1.43 31.81
C ALA A 184 33.53 -0.60 30.68
N LEU A 185 32.50 -1.12 30.00
CA LEU A 185 31.80 -0.40 28.94
C LEU A 185 31.20 0.92 29.41
N VAL A 186 30.52 0.94 30.56
CA VAL A 186 29.92 2.17 31.11
C VAL A 186 31.00 3.20 31.48
N ARG A 187 32.11 2.74 32.07
CA ARG A 187 33.24 3.62 32.43
C ARG A 187 33.91 4.21 31.20
N ASP A 188 34.16 3.39 30.18
CA ASP A 188 34.94 3.78 29.00
C ASP A 188 34.08 4.63 28.02
N TYR A 189 32.76 4.51 28.08
CA TYR A 189 31.81 5.21 27.22
C TYR A 189 30.70 5.92 28.03
N PRO A 190 30.97 7.09 28.63
CA PRO A 190 30.00 7.80 29.48
C PRO A 190 28.85 8.48 28.72
N ASN A 191 28.92 8.56 27.38
CA ASN A 191 27.85 9.11 26.55
C ASN A 191 26.90 7.99 26.11
N GLU A 192 25.59 8.16 26.33
CA GLU A 192 24.56 7.15 26.04
C GLU A 192 24.53 6.69 24.58
N ASP A 193 24.64 7.60 23.62
CA ASP A 193 24.59 7.26 22.19
C ASP A 193 25.82 6.46 21.76
N VAL A 194 26.99 6.83 22.27
CA VAL A 194 28.25 6.11 22.01
C VAL A 194 28.22 4.74 22.68
N LEU A 195 27.79 4.66 23.94
CA LEU A 195 27.63 3.39 24.66
C LEU A 195 26.64 2.46 23.93
N ALA A 196 25.51 2.99 23.47
CA ALA A 196 24.53 2.24 22.69
C ALA A 196 25.16 1.64 21.42
N GLN A 197 26.00 2.40 20.72
CA GLN A 197 26.72 1.89 19.56
C GLN A 197 27.66 0.73 19.93
N GLN A 198 28.42 0.86 21.03
CA GLN A 198 29.34 -0.18 21.49
C GLN A 198 28.61 -1.43 21.97
N LEU A 199 27.48 -1.27 22.68
CA LEU A 199 26.66 -2.40 23.12
C LEU A 199 26.20 -3.27 21.95
N ARG A 200 25.88 -2.68 20.78
CA ARG A 200 25.55 -3.46 19.57
C ARG A 200 26.74 -4.18 18.93
N HIS A 201 27.97 -3.71 19.18
CA HIS A 201 29.20 -4.38 18.74
C HIS A 201 29.69 -5.43 19.74
N THR A 202 29.09 -5.50 20.93
CA THR A 202 29.44 -6.48 21.96
C THR A 202 28.39 -7.58 22.09
N TYR A 203 27.10 -7.21 22.03
CA TYR A 203 25.99 -8.11 22.29
C TYR A 203 25.16 -8.40 21.04
N GLN A 204 24.81 -9.69 20.87
CA GLN A 204 23.95 -10.17 19.81
C GLN A 204 22.56 -9.53 19.90
N GLY A 205 21.93 -9.31 18.74
CA GLY A 205 20.49 -9.07 18.67
C GLY A 205 19.99 -7.71 19.15
N LEU A 206 20.87 -6.76 19.48
CA LEU A 206 20.45 -5.43 19.92
C LEU A 206 20.16 -4.49 18.74
N GLY A 207 18.91 -4.08 18.60
CA GLY A 207 18.51 -2.97 17.73
C GLY A 207 18.97 -1.62 18.29
N GLN A 208 18.89 -0.57 17.48
CA GLN A 208 19.26 0.79 17.90
C GLN A 208 18.47 1.25 19.13
N ASP A 209 17.15 1.05 19.12
CA ASP A 209 16.27 1.53 20.19
C ASP A 209 16.50 0.76 21.50
N THR A 210 16.70 -0.56 21.40
CA THR A 210 17.01 -1.42 22.55
C THR A 210 18.37 -1.10 23.15
N ALA A 211 19.40 -0.90 22.31
CA ALA A 211 20.73 -0.55 22.77
C ALA A 211 20.77 0.82 23.46
N LEU A 212 20.02 1.80 22.94
CA LEU A 212 19.88 3.11 23.60
C LEU A 212 19.11 2.99 24.92
N GLY A 213 18.04 2.18 24.96
CA GLY A 213 17.33 1.87 26.20
C GLY A 213 18.21 1.21 27.26
N LEU A 214 19.09 0.29 26.83
CA LEU A 214 20.06 -0.36 27.72
C LEU A 214 21.11 0.64 28.20
N ALA A 215 21.69 1.45 27.30
CA ALA A 215 22.68 2.47 27.67
C ALA A 215 22.12 3.46 28.73
N LYS A 216 20.87 3.88 28.56
CA LYS A 216 20.14 4.69 29.56
C LYS A 216 20.01 3.96 30.88
N ALA A 217 19.55 2.71 30.87
CA ALA A 217 19.40 1.92 32.09
C ALA A 217 20.73 1.73 32.83
N LEU A 218 21.83 1.53 32.10
CA LEU A 218 23.16 1.37 32.68
C LEU A 218 23.71 2.66 33.34
N HIS A 219 23.28 3.84 32.89
CA HIS A 219 23.63 5.12 33.51
C HIS A 219 22.69 5.56 34.64
N GLN A 220 21.64 4.80 34.96
CA GLN A 220 20.80 5.06 36.12
C GLN A 220 21.56 4.77 37.42
N ALA A 221 21.10 5.37 38.52
CA ALA A 221 21.65 5.13 39.85
C ALA A 221 21.59 3.62 40.20
N GLY A 222 22.68 3.08 40.72
CA GLY A 222 22.83 1.65 41.04
C GLY A 222 24.08 1.04 40.39
N GLU A 223 24.32 -0.25 40.66
CA GLU A 223 25.40 -0.99 40.02
C GLU A 223 25.04 -1.33 38.56
N PRO A 224 25.91 -1.06 37.56
CA PRO A 224 25.62 -1.37 36.15
C PRO A 224 25.25 -2.83 35.87
N ILE A 225 25.79 -3.77 36.64
CA ILE A 225 25.51 -5.20 36.54
C ILE A 225 24.05 -5.50 36.91
N ASP A 226 23.56 -4.88 37.99
CA ASP A 226 22.18 -5.05 38.44
C ASP A 226 21.22 -4.40 37.44
N ASN A 227 21.57 -3.20 36.95
CA ASN A 227 20.80 -2.51 35.93
C ASN A 227 20.71 -3.31 34.61
N PHE A 228 21.81 -3.94 34.19
CA PHE A 228 21.82 -4.84 33.03
C PHE A 228 20.86 -6.02 33.23
N THR A 229 20.99 -6.71 34.37
CA THR A 229 20.15 -7.87 34.70
C THR A 229 18.68 -7.50 34.80
N ALA A 230 18.38 -6.38 35.46
CA ALA A 230 17.02 -5.86 35.59
C ALA A 230 16.43 -5.48 34.23
N PHE A 231 17.22 -4.88 33.34
CA PHE A 231 16.78 -4.53 31.99
C PHE A 231 16.37 -5.75 31.18
N PHE A 232 17.21 -6.80 31.14
CA PHE A 232 16.90 -8.01 30.36
C PHE A 232 15.76 -8.84 30.95
N LYS A 233 15.61 -8.88 32.29
CA LYS A 233 14.48 -9.55 32.96
C LYS A 233 13.11 -8.99 32.56
N ARG A 234 13.03 -7.73 32.12
CA ARG A 234 11.78 -7.12 31.63
C ARG A 234 11.29 -7.73 30.31
N PHE A 235 12.13 -8.44 29.56
CA PHE A 235 11.69 -9.15 28.35
C PHE A 235 10.90 -10.44 28.68
N ASP A 236 11.06 -11.02 29.87
CA ASP A 236 10.26 -12.18 30.32
C ASP A 236 8.78 -11.79 30.60
N GLN A 237 8.59 -10.54 31.03
CA GLN A 237 7.30 -9.93 31.36
C GLN A 237 7.19 -8.56 30.66
N PRO A 238 7.01 -8.55 29.32
CA PRO A 238 6.98 -7.32 28.56
C PRO A 238 5.78 -6.45 28.95
N ALA A 239 5.93 -5.14 28.76
CA ALA A 239 4.87 -4.13 28.90
C ALA A 239 4.71 -3.41 27.55
N PRO A 240 4.05 -4.04 26.56
CA PRO A 240 4.09 -3.64 25.16
C PRO A 240 3.63 -2.20 24.94
N VAL A 241 4.40 -1.43 24.18
CA VAL A 241 4.14 -0.01 23.97
C VAL A 241 4.49 0.46 22.56
N LEU A 242 3.60 1.24 21.96
CA LEU A 242 3.90 2.04 20.78
C LEU A 242 4.42 3.41 21.20
N VAL A 243 5.45 3.86 20.52
CA VAL A 243 6.14 5.10 20.83
C VAL A 243 6.19 5.97 19.57
N THR A 244 5.71 7.20 19.67
CA THR A 244 5.72 8.19 18.58
C THR A 244 6.55 9.39 18.99
N ASN A 245 7.57 9.70 18.19
CA ASN A 245 8.42 10.87 18.42
C ASN A 245 7.78 12.17 17.92
N ASP A 246 8.38 13.31 18.25
CA ASP A 246 7.93 14.65 17.83
C ASP A 246 7.81 14.83 16.31
N LYS A 247 8.55 14.03 15.53
CA LYS A 247 8.49 14.03 14.05
C LYS A 247 7.35 13.17 13.50
N GLY A 248 6.47 12.65 14.35
CA GLY A 248 5.34 11.78 13.97
C GLY A 248 5.75 10.36 13.55
N LYS A 249 6.99 9.94 13.79
CA LYS A 249 7.46 8.58 13.47
C LYS A 249 7.11 7.63 14.60
N THR A 250 6.21 6.69 14.31
CA THR A 250 5.81 5.63 15.26
C THR A 250 6.68 4.38 15.12
N GLY A 251 7.02 3.78 16.25
CA GLY A 251 7.54 2.42 16.36
C GLY A 251 7.01 1.71 17.60
N PHE A 252 7.58 0.55 17.90
CA PHE A 252 7.11 -0.35 18.95
C PHE A 252 8.29 -0.87 19.78
N ASN A 253 8.08 -1.05 21.08
CA ASN A 253 9.05 -1.62 22.02
C ASN A 253 8.37 -2.69 22.89
N ALA A 254 9.15 -3.63 23.41
CA ALA A 254 8.66 -4.63 24.37
C ALA A 254 8.24 -3.99 25.70
N PHE A 255 8.86 -2.86 26.06
CA PHE A 255 8.52 -2.03 27.22
C PHE A 255 9.07 -0.60 27.06
N PRO A 256 8.64 0.36 27.89
CA PRO A 256 9.18 1.73 27.84
C PRO A 256 10.67 1.78 28.18
N TYR A 257 11.47 2.35 27.27
CA TYR A 257 12.93 2.53 27.39
C TYR A 257 13.35 3.90 27.98
N GLY A 258 12.43 4.65 28.59
CA GLY A 258 12.76 5.98 29.14
C GLY A 258 13.18 7.00 28.07
N GLN A 259 12.54 6.96 26.90
CA GLN A 259 12.74 7.95 25.85
C GLN A 259 12.04 9.26 26.24
N GLU A 260 12.72 10.39 26.08
CA GLU A 260 12.14 11.71 26.27
C GLU A 260 11.42 12.15 25.00
N HIS A 261 10.47 13.09 25.11
CA HIS A 261 9.75 13.66 23.96
C HIS A 261 9.06 12.62 23.05
N VAL A 262 8.45 11.62 23.68
CA VAL A 262 7.64 10.62 22.98
C VAL A 262 6.26 10.50 23.59
N THR A 263 5.26 10.37 22.74
CA THR A 263 3.93 9.93 23.14
C THR A 263 3.87 8.41 23.10
N SER A 264 3.20 7.81 24.08
CA SER A 264 3.13 6.35 24.20
C SER A 264 1.71 5.82 24.29
N LYS A 265 1.49 4.63 23.73
CA LYS A 265 0.23 3.89 23.79
C LYS A 265 0.51 2.45 24.21
N SER A 266 -0.04 2.03 25.34
CA SER A 266 0.15 0.70 25.92
C SER A 266 -0.82 -0.34 25.34
N PHE A 267 -0.42 -1.60 25.38
CA PHE A 267 -1.20 -2.75 24.88
C PHE A 267 -1.09 -3.95 25.83
N ASP A 268 -2.09 -4.83 25.77
CA ASP A 268 -2.15 -6.03 26.63
C ASP A 268 -1.17 -7.15 26.23
N SER A 269 -0.72 -7.16 24.96
CA SER A 269 0.20 -8.16 24.43
C SER A 269 1.04 -7.59 23.29
N LEU A 270 2.20 -8.21 23.02
CA LEU A 270 3.05 -7.87 21.88
C LEU A 270 2.28 -8.11 20.58
N SER A 271 1.55 -9.22 20.50
CA SER A 271 0.68 -9.54 19.35
C SER A 271 -0.34 -8.44 19.04
N ALA A 272 -1.09 -7.97 20.05
CA ALA A 272 -2.09 -6.90 19.86
C ALA A 272 -1.45 -5.56 19.45
N MET A 273 -0.29 -5.23 20.04
CA MET A 273 0.50 -4.06 19.66
C MET A 273 0.94 -4.11 18.20
N LEU A 274 1.46 -5.26 17.75
CA LEU A 274 1.93 -5.42 16.37
C LEU A 274 0.78 -5.47 15.38
N ASP A 275 -0.38 -6.04 15.74
CA ASP A 275 -1.61 -5.94 14.94
C ASP A 275 -1.94 -4.46 14.69
N PHE A 276 -2.03 -3.64 15.76
CA PHE A 276 -2.29 -2.20 15.63
C PHE A 276 -1.23 -1.49 14.78
N TYR A 277 0.06 -1.78 15.01
CA TYR A 277 1.17 -1.14 14.30
C TYR A 277 1.17 -1.44 12.79
N TYR A 278 0.91 -2.69 12.43
CA TYR A 278 1.04 -3.15 11.05
C TYR A 278 -0.25 -3.12 10.25
N GLN A 279 -1.43 -2.96 10.86
CA GLN A 279 -2.70 -3.05 10.14
C GLN A 279 -2.73 -2.18 8.87
N ASP A 280 -2.47 -0.87 8.97
CA ASP A 280 -2.46 0.02 7.79
C ASP A 280 -1.32 -0.27 6.81
N ARG A 281 -0.12 -0.54 7.34
CA ARG A 281 1.08 -0.72 6.50
C ARG A 281 1.03 -2.02 5.72
N ALA A 282 0.59 -3.09 6.39
CA ALA A 282 0.40 -4.40 5.79
C ALA A 282 -0.72 -4.36 4.77
N GLU A 283 -1.88 -3.75 5.07
CA GLU A 283 -2.96 -3.61 4.08
C GLU A 283 -2.51 -2.83 2.84
N ARG A 284 -1.87 -1.67 3.01
CA ARG A 284 -1.36 -0.87 1.89
C ARG A 284 -0.33 -1.65 1.05
N ASP A 285 0.63 -2.31 1.67
CA ASP A 285 1.63 -3.10 0.94
C ASP A 285 1.00 -4.32 0.25
N ARG A 286 0.03 -4.99 0.89
CA ARG A 286 -0.72 -6.11 0.29
C ARG A 286 -1.46 -5.65 -0.97
N VAL A 287 -2.10 -4.50 -0.90
CA VAL A 287 -2.82 -3.87 -2.01
C VAL A 287 -1.85 -3.45 -3.11
N GLN A 288 -0.69 -2.90 -2.76
CA GLN A 288 0.36 -2.61 -3.74
C GLN A 288 0.92 -3.87 -4.40
N GLN A 289 1.13 -4.96 -3.66
CA GLN A 289 1.64 -6.22 -4.23
C GLN A 289 0.62 -6.87 -5.16
N GLN A 290 -0.62 -7.06 -4.70
CA GLN A 290 -1.69 -7.68 -5.49
C GLN A 290 -2.19 -6.79 -6.63
N GLY A 291 -2.21 -5.47 -6.39
CA GLY A 291 -2.61 -4.45 -7.35
C GLY A 291 -1.47 -3.96 -8.25
N SER A 292 -0.24 -4.43 -8.08
CA SER A 292 0.96 -3.92 -8.79
C SER A 292 0.79 -3.84 -10.31
N THR A 293 0.18 -4.86 -10.90
CA THR A 293 -0.13 -4.90 -12.33
C THR A 293 -1.14 -3.80 -12.71
N LEU A 294 -2.21 -3.64 -11.92
CA LEU A 294 -3.22 -2.61 -12.15
C LEU A 294 -2.62 -1.20 -11.99
N ILE A 295 -1.84 -0.99 -10.93
CA ILE A 295 -1.11 0.27 -10.67
C ILE A 295 -0.20 0.60 -11.85
N HIS A 296 0.55 -0.39 -12.36
CA HIS A 296 1.45 -0.18 -13.49
C HIS A 296 0.68 0.22 -14.76
N VAL A 297 -0.44 -0.46 -15.06
CA VAL A 297 -1.30 -0.14 -16.20
C VAL A 297 -1.87 1.28 -16.09
N VAL A 298 -2.50 1.61 -14.95
CA VAL A 298 -3.09 2.94 -14.71
C VAL A 298 -2.03 4.03 -14.79
N ARG A 299 -0.85 3.82 -14.19
CA ARG A 299 0.26 4.78 -14.24
C ARG A 299 0.76 5.01 -15.67
N ASN A 300 0.86 3.95 -16.48
CA ASN A 300 1.28 4.06 -17.87
C ASN A 300 0.25 4.82 -18.71
N GLU A 301 -1.04 4.54 -18.54
CA GLU A 301 -2.12 5.24 -19.24
C GLU A 301 -2.25 6.70 -18.82
N LEU A 302 -2.09 7.02 -17.52
CA LEU A 302 -1.99 8.40 -17.04
C LEU A 302 -0.81 9.14 -17.69
N LYS A 303 0.36 8.51 -17.76
CA LYS A 303 1.55 9.10 -18.42
C LYS A 303 1.29 9.38 -19.89
N LYS A 304 0.65 8.45 -20.62
CA LYS A 304 0.29 8.64 -22.03
C LYS A 304 -0.68 9.81 -22.21
N ASN A 305 -1.76 9.85 -21.43
CA ASN A 305 -2.78 10.90 -21.53
C ASN A 305 -2.26 12.28 -21.12
N ARG A 306 -1.46 12.40 -20.05
CA ARG A 306 -0.80 13.67 -19.70
C ARG A 306 0.16 14.16 -20.78
N THR A 307 0.88 13.23 -21.44
CA THR A 307 1.74 13.58 -22.57
C THR A 307 0.93 14.03 -23.79
N LYS A 308 -0.21 13.37 -24.07
CA LYS A 308 -1.15 13.77 -25.13
C LYS A 308 -1.71 15.17 -24.86
N LEU A 309 -2.16 15.44 -23.62
CA LEU A 309 -2.68 16.75 -23.21
C LEU A 309 -1.64 17.85 -23.43
N LYS A 310 -0.39 17.64 -23.02
CA LYS A 310 0.71 18.59 -23.25
C LYS A 310 0.92 18.91 -24.74
N LYS A 311 0.81 17.92 -25.62
CA LYS A 311 0.92 18.12 -27.08
C LYS A 311 -0.29 18.87 -27.66
N LEU A 312 -1.50 18.60 -27.16
CA LEU A 312 -2.72 19.30 -27.55
C LEU A 312 -2.67 20.77 -27.12
N GLN A 313 -2.25 21.05 -25.87
CA GLN A 313 -2.03 22.40 -25.36
C GLN A 313 -0.99 23.17 -26.18
N ALA A 314 0.11 22.52 -26.57
CA ALA A 314 1.11 23.14 -27.45
C ALA A 314 0.54 23.45 -28.85
N THR A 315 -0.35 22.58 -29.37
CA THR A 315 -1.04 22.80 -30.65
C THR A 315 -2.01 23.98 -30.55
N LEU A 316 -2.76 24.08 -29.45
CA LEU A 316 -3.66 25.20 -29.19
C LEU A 316 -2.90 26.53 -29.10
N LYS A 317 -1.79 26.56 -28.35
CA LYS A 317 -0.92 27.74 -28.27
C LYS A 317 -0.38 28.17 -29.65
N SER A 318 0.01 27.20 -30.49
CA SER A 318 0.44 27.50 -31.86
C SER A 318 -0.68 28.04 -32.77
N ALA A 319 -1.95 27.84 -32.38
CA ALA A 319 -3.10 28.40 -33.06
C ALA A 319 -3.36 29.87 -32.65
N ASP A 320 -2.91 30.31 -31.48
CA ASP A 320 -2.96 31.73 -31.09
C ASP A 320 -2.04 32.57 -32.00
N ASP A 321 -0.87 32.03 -32.37
CA ASP A 321 0.05 32.62 -33.35
C ASP A 321 -0.43 32.45 -34.81
N ALA A 322 -1.62 31.86 -35.04
CA ALA A 322 -2.07 31.56 -36.41
C ALA A 322 -2.33 32.83 -37.23
N ASP A 323 -2.71 33.93 -36.58
CA ASP A 323 -3.01 35.20 -37.26
C ASP A 323 -1.77 35.79 -37.94
N GLU A 324 -0.56 35.50 -37.44
CA GLU A 324 0.67 35.88 -38.14
C GLU A 324 0.75 35.28 -39.55
N TYR A 325 0.23 34.06 -39.75
CA TYR A 325 0.20 33.44 -41.07
C TYR A 325 -0.83 34.10 -41.99
N ARG A 326 -1.94 34.61 -41.44
CA ARG A 326 -2.91 35.43 -42.20
C ARG A 326 -2.24 36.72 -42.66
N VAL A 327 -1.62 37.46 -41.73
CA VAL A 327 -0.89 38.71 -42.00
C VAL A 327 0.22 38.49 -43.04
N LYS A 328 1.03 37.44 -42.92
CA LYS A 328 2.07 37.07 -43.91
C LYS A 328 1.46 36.76 -45.28
N GLY A 329 0.32 36.08 -45.34
CA GLY A 329 -0.39 35.78 -46.59
C GLY A 329 -0.95 37.03 -47.28
N GLU A 330 -1.54 37.94 -46.51
CA GLU A 330 -2.08 39.22 -47.00
C GLU A 330 -0.97 40.14 -47.47
N LEU A 331 0.13 40.29 -46.71
CA LEU A 331 1.30 41.06 -47.11
C LEU A 331 1.90 40.57 -48.44
N LEU A 332 2.04 39.25 -48.61
CA LEU A 332 2.53 38.68 -49.87
C LEU A 332 1.57 38.91 -51.03
N THR A 333 0.26 38.96 -50.76
CA THR A 333 -0.76 39.22 -51.78
C THR A 333 -0.73 40.70 -52.19
N THR A 334 -0.60 41.62 -51.24
CA THR A 334 -0.52 43.08 -51.48
C THR A 334 0.78 43.46 -52.20
N TYR A 335 1.91 42.87 -51.82
CA TYR A 335 3.23 43.17 -52.41
C TYR A 335 3.69 42.12 -53.42
N LEU A 336 2.75 41.43 -54.09
CA LEU A 336 3.06 40.30 -54.98
C LEU A 336 4.07 40.64 -56.08
N THR A 337 4.01 41.86 -56.61
CA THR A 337 4.92 42.38 -57.65
C THR A 337 6.37 42.53 -57.17
N LYS A 338 6.59 42.67 -55.86
CA LYS A 338 7.93 42.76 -55.24
C LYS A 338 8.58 41.39 -54.99
N VAL A 339 7.80 40.30 -55.10
CA VAL A 339 8.28 38.94 -54.82
C VAL A 339 8.66 38.24 -56.13
N THR A 340 9.94 37.91 -56.30
CA THR A 340 10.42 37.17 -57.47
C THR A 340 10.57 35.68 -57.15
N ARG A 341 10.43 34.83 -58.18
CA ARG A 341 10.61 33.38 -58.04
C ARG A 341 12.07 33.07 -57.70
N GLY A 342 12.30 32.17 -56.75
CA GLY A 342 13.65 31.81 -56.29
C GLY A 342 14.06 32.43 -54.95
N MET A 343 13.35 33.46 -54.49
CA MET A 343 13.60 34.07 -53.18
C MET A 343 13.29 33.10 -52.02
N THR A 344 14.10 33.17 -50.96
CA THR A 344 13.95 32.38 -49.73
C THR A 344 13.35 33.19 -48.58
N SER A 345 13.40 34.52 -48.64
CA SER A 345 12.70 35.42 -47.72
C SER A 345 12.57 36.82 -48.32
N ILE A 346 11.63 37.62 -47.80
CA ILE A 346 11.44 39.04 -48.14
C ILE A 346 11.03 39.80 -46.88
N THR A 347 11.46 41.06 -46.75
CA THR A 347 11.02 41.96 -45.68
C THR A 347 9.99 42.94 -46.25
N LEU A 348 8.79 42.97 -45.67
CA LEU A 348 7.67 43.79 -46.15
C LEU A 348 7.16 44.69 -45.01
N PRO A 349 6.73 45.93 -45.31
CA PRO A 349 6.13 46.81 -44.31
C PRO A 349 4.80 46.23 -43.84
N ASN A 350 4.65 46.01 -42.53
CA ASN A 350 3.44 45.43 -41.97
C ASN A 350 2.37 46.49 -41.70
N PHE A 351 1.38 46.61 -42.59
CA PHE A 351 0.27 47.55 -42.44
C PHE A 351 -0.69 47.24 -41.27
N TYR A 352 -0.49 46.14 -40.55
CA TYR A 352 -1.19 45.84 -39.29
C TYR A 352 -0.41 46.27 -38.03
N ASN A 353 0.82 46.79 -38.16
CA ASN A 353 1.68 47.18 -37.04
C ASN A 353 2.58 48.37 -37.41
N ASP A 354 1.96 49.53 -37.69
CA ASP A 354 2.63 50.80 -37.98
C ASP A 354 3.77 50.71 -39.03
N GLU A 355 3.56 49.91 -40.07
CA GLU A 355 4.52 49.64 -41.15
C GLU A 355 5.87 49.03 -40.70
N LYS A 356 5.97 48.53 -39.46
CA LYS A 356 7.18 47.87 -38.98
C LYS A 356 7.58 46.72 -39.92
N PRO A 357 8.87 46.59 -40.27
CA PRO A 357 9.33 45.59 -41.22
C PRO A 357 9.11 44.18 -40.68
N LEU A 358 8.34 43.36 -41.40
CA LEU A 358 8.12 41.95 -41.10
C LEU A 358 8.83 41.06 -42.12
N LYS A 359 9.72 40.18 -41.65
CA LYS A 359 10.39 39.19 -42.49
C LYS A 359 9.47 37.99 -42.75
N VAL A 360 9.19 37.73 -44.02
CA VAL A 360 8.37 36.61 -44.51
C VAL A 360 9.28 35.58 -45.18
N THR A 361 9.16 34.30 -44.78
CA THR A 361 9.95 33.21 -45.35
C THR A 361 9.24 32.64 -46.58
N LEU A 362 9.98 32.36 -47.65
CA LEU A 362 9.43 31.91 -48.92
C LEU A 362 10.02 30.56 -49.32
N SER A 363 9.23 29.76 -50.01
CA SER A 363 9.73 28.59 -50.73
C SER A 363 10.14 29.02 -52.14
N ASN A 364 11.41 28.80 -52.47
CA ASN A 364 12.00 29.12 -53.78
C ASN A 364 11.45 28.24 -54.92
N GLN A 365 10.86 27.08 -54.60
CA GLN A 365 10.33 26.13 -55.57
C GLN A 365 8.94 26.49 -56.12
N ILE A 366 8.22 27.40 -55.46
CA ILE A 366 6.81 27.72 -55.79
C ILE A 366 6.65 29.21 -56.15
N SER A 367 5.56 29.54 -56.84
CA SER A 367 5.30 30.92 -57.26
C SER A 367 4.99 31.84 -56.06
N PRO A 368 5.11 33.17 -56.21
CA PRO A 368 4.72 34.13 -55.18
C PRO A 368 3.27 33.95 -54.68
N SER A 369 2.33 33.73 -55.61
CA SER A 369 0.92 33.47 -55.28
C SER A 369 0.75 32.15 -54.51
N GLN A 370 1.49 31.10 -54.89
CA GLN A 370 1.50 29.82 -54.16
C GLN A 370 2.11 29.94 -52.76
N ASN A 371 3.10 30.82 -52.55
CA ASN A 371 3.63 31.14 -51.22
C ASN A 371 2.56 31.83 -50.35
N ALA A 372 1.83 32.82 -50.87
CA ALA A 372 0.71 33.43 -50.16
C ALA A 372 -0.38 32.41 -49.82
N GLN A 373 -0.76 31.56 -50.78
CA GLN A 373 -1.75 30.50 -50.56
C GLN A 373 -1.28 29.44 -49.56
N LYS A 374 0.02 29.14 -49.48
CA LYS A 374 0.59 28.24 -48.46
C LYS A 374 0.39 28.80 -47.05
N TYR A 375 0.56 30.11 -46.87
CA TYR A 375 0.30 30.81 -45.61
C TYR A 375 -1.19 30.75 -45.23
N PHE A 376 -2.10 31.03 -46.17
CA PHE A 376 -3.54 30.90 -45.95
C PHE A 376 -3.98 29.45 -45.66
N LYS A 377 -3.41 28.44 -46.34
CA LYS A 377 -3.66 27.02 -46.05
C LYS A 377 -3.23 26.67 -44.63
N LYS A 378 -2.09 27.19 -44.16
CA LYS A 378 -1.61 26.96 -42.79
C LYS A 378 -2.52 27.64 -41.75
N TYR A 379 -2.93 28.88 -41.99
CA TYR A 379 -3.90 29.60 -41.17
C TYR A 379 -5.23 28.82 -41.04
N ASN A 380 -5.84 28.43 -42.17
CA ASN A 380 -7.11 27.70 -42.18
C ASN A 380 -6.99 26.34 -41.48
N LYS A 381 -5.87 25.64 -41.65
CA LYS A 381 -5.61 24.36 -40.96
C LYS A 381 -5.53 24.55 -39.44
N LEU A 382 -4.80 25.56 -38.95
CA LEU A 382 -4.69 25.85 -37.53
C LEU A 382 -6.04 26.26 -36.94
N LYS A 383 -6.78 27.15 -37.60
CA LYS A 383 -8.12 27.59 -37.17
C LYS A 383 -9.12 26.43 -37.12
N ALA A 384 -9.13 25.57 -38.14
CA ALA A 384 -9.98 24.37 -38.16
C ALA A 384 -9.59 23.36 -37.06
N SER A 385 -8.30 23.31 -36.69
CA SER A 385 -7.82 22.40 -35.65
C SER A 385 -8.26 22.79 -34.24
N VAL A 386 -8.54 24.07 -33.95
CA VAL A 386 -8.91 24.55 -32.60
C VAL A 386 -10.11 23.79 -32.03
N ARG A 387 -11.20 23.67 -32.80
CA ARG A 387 -12.42 22.99 -32.34
C ARG A 387 -12.13 21.52 -32.00
N TYR A 388 -11.42 20.83 -32.89
CA TYR A 388 -11.05 19.43 -32.69
C TYR A 388 -10.08 19.26 -31.51
N VAL A 389 -9.11 20.15 -31.36
CA VAL A 389 -8.13 20.13 -30.25
C VAL A 389 -8.85 20.34 -28.92
N ASN A 390 -9.75 21.32 -28.81
CA ASN A 390 -10.53 21.54 -27.59
C ASN A 390 -11.41 20.33 -27.24
N GLU A 391 -12.06 19.71 -28.23
CA GLU A 391 -12.83 18.48 -28.01
C GLU A 391 -11.94 17.32 -27.53
N GLN A 392 -10.75 17.16 -28.13
CA GLN A 392 -9.79 16.14 -27.71
C GLN A 392 -9.19 16.42 -26.34
N MET A 393 -8.98 17.69 -25.97
CA MET A 393 -8.52 18.09 -24.64
C MET A 393 -9.57 17.70 -23.60
N ALA A 394 -10.83 18.11 -23.79
CA ALA A 394 -11.92 17.74 -22.88
C ALA A 394 -12.05 16.22 -22.68
N LYS A 395 -11.93 15.43 -23.76
CA LYS A 395 -11.91 13.95 -23.68
C LYS A 395 -10.70 13.41 -22.92
N THR A 396 -9.52 14.00 -23.14
CA THR A 396 -8.28 13.58 -22.51
C THR A 396 -8.26 13.94 -21.03
N ASP A 397 -8.77 15.12 -20.65
CA ASP A 397 -8.91 15.55 -19.26
C ASP A 397 -9.89 14.64 -18.51
N ALA A 398 -11.06 14.36 -19.08
CA ALA A 398 -12.02 13.42 -18.49
C ALA A 398 -11.44 12.01 -18.32
N GLU A 399 -10.54 11.59 -19.23
CA GLU A 399 -9.84 10.32 -19.12
C GLU A 399 -8.76 10.33 -18.03
N ILE A 400 -8.03 11.43 -17.85
CA ILE A 400 -7.10 11.63 -16.74
C ILE A 400 -7.85 11.60 -15.42
N ASP A 401 -8.94 12.35 -15.26
CA ASP A 401 -9.74 12.40 -14.04
C ASP A 401 -10.25 11.01 -13.66
N TYR A 402 -10.74 10.25 -14.65
CA TYR A 402 -11.15 8.86 -14.45
C TYR A 402 -10.00 7.98 -13.95
N LEU A 403 -8.83 8.02 -14.59
CA LEU A 403 -7.69 7.19 -14.22
C LEU A 403 -7.09 7.62 -12.87
N GLU A 404 -7.13 8.90 -12.54
CA GLU A 404 -6.74 9.41 -11.22
C GLU A 404 -7.69 8.89 -10.13
N ASN A 405 -9.00 8.85 -10.42
CA ASN A 405 -9.98 8.24 -9.52
C ASN A 405 -9.71 6.75 -9.32
N ILE A 406 -9.45 6.00 -10.40
CA ILE A 406 -9.06 4.58 -10.28
C ILE A 406 -7.77 4.44 -9.46
N SER A 407 -6.78 5.30 -9.64
CA SER A 407 -5.55 5.27 -8.86
C SER A 407 -5.82 5.47 -7.37
N SER A 408 -6.64 6.45 -7.01
CA SER A 408 -7.04 6.68 -5.62
C SER A 408 -7.84 5.51 -5.03
N GLN A 409 -8.71 4.89 -5.83
CA GLN A 409 -9.44 3.69 -5.41
C GLN A 409 -8.50 2.52 -5.17
N ILE A 410 -7.51 2.28 -6.04
CA ILE A 410 -6.52 1.22 -5.82
C ILE A 410 -5.70 1.48 -4.54
N GLU A 411 -5.33 2.73 -4.25
CA GLU A 411 -4.57 3.06 -3.02
C GLU A 411 -5.35 2.84 -1.73
N LEU A 412 -6.68 2.96 -1.77
CA LEU A 412 -7.58 2.83 -0.62
C LEU A 412 -8.34 1.49 -0.57
N ALA A 413 -8.27 0.69 -1.63
CA ALA A 413 -9.00 -0.57 -1.77
C ALA A 413 -8.51 -1.62 -0.77
N ALA A 414 -9.42 -2.47 -0.30
CA ALA A 414 -9.01 -3.73 0.32
C ALA A 414 -8.70 -4.77 -0.78
N PRO A 415 -7.94 -5.83 -0.47
CA PRO A 415 -7.65 -6.93 -1.40
C PRO A 415 -8.88 -7.47 -2.16
N LYS A 416 -10.04 -7.54 -1.50
CA LYS A 416 -11.31 -8.02 -2.09
C LYS A 416 -11.82 -7.11 -3.22
N ASP A 417 -11.55 -5.81 -3.15
CA ASP A 417 -12.08 -4.79 -4.08
C ASP A 417 -11.24 -4.70 -5.36
N LEU A 418 -9.97 -5.15 -5.33
CA LEU A 418 -9.08 -5.16 -6.50
C LEU A 418 -9.62 -6.00 -7.65
N ALA A 419 -10.41 -7.03 -7.34
CA ALA A 419 -11.05 -7.89 -8.33
C ALA A 419 -12.06 -7.11 -9.19
N ASP A 420 -12.80 -6.20 -8.59
CA ASP A 420 -13.80 -5.36 -9.27
C ASP A 420 -13.10 -4.29 -10.11
N ILE A 421 -12.05 -3.65 -9.58
CA ILE A 421 -11.24 -2.67 -10.32
C ILE A 421 -10.58 -3.32 -11.54
N LYS A 422 -10.05 -4.55 -11.39
CA LYS A 422 -9.51 -5.31 -12.53
C LYS A 422 -10.57 -5.54 -13.60
N ALA A 423 -11.78 -5.95 -13.20
CA ALA A 423 -12.88 -6.19 -14.13
C ALA A 423 -13.31 -4.90 -14.84
N GLU A 424 -13.33 -3.76 -14.13
CA GLU A 424 -13.60 -2.45 -14.71
C GLU A 424 -12.56 -2.07 -15.77
N LEU A 425 -11.27 -2.21 -15.46
CA LEU A 425 -10.18 -1.92 -16.41
C LEU A 425 -10.21 -2.84 -17.64
N GLN A 426 -10.65 -4.09 -17.49
CA GLN A 426 -10.89 -5.00 -18.61
C GLN A 426 -12.08 -4.54 -19.47
N GLN A 427 -13.19 -4.14 -18.86
CA GLN A 427 -14.37 -3.62 -19.57
C GLN A 427 -14.06 -2.32 -20.31
N GLY A 428 -13.23 -1.46 -19.73
CA GLY A 428 -12.74 -0.23 -20.35
C GLY A 428 -11.68 -0.43 -21.44
N GLY A 429 -11.21 -1.66 -21.67
CA GLY A 429 -10.20 -1.97 -22.68
C GLY A 429 -8.76 -1.61 -22.30
N TYR A 430 -8.51 -1.23 -21.03
CA TYR A 430 -7.17 -0.90 -20.53
C TYR A 430 -6.34 -2.15 -20.24
N LEU A 431 -7.00 -3.27 -19.89
CA LEU A 431 -6.35 -4.54 -19.60
C LEU A 431 -6.83 -5.61 -20.57
N ARG A 432 -5.89 -6.33 -21.22
CA ARG A 432 -6.23 -7.51 -22.02
C ARG A 432 -6.65 -8.65 -21.09
N ASP A 433 -7.72 -9.33 -21.47
CA ASP A 433 -8.17 -10.52 -20.76
C ASP A 433 -7.34 -11.72 -21.21
N HIS A 434 -6.33 -12.09 -20.43
CA HIS A 434 -5.48 -13.25 -20.74
C HIS A 434 -6.19 -14.59 -20.48
N GLU A 435 -7.33 -14.61 -19.78
CA GLU A 435 -8.16 -15.82 -19.58
C GLU A 435 -8.99 -16.17 -20.83
N HIS A 436 -9.05 -15.29 -21.83
CA HIS A 436 -9.87 -15.47 -23.02
C HIS A 436 -9.33 -16.52 -24.01
N ASN A 437 -8.14 -17.08 -23.77
CA ASN A 437 -7.58 -18.17 -24.57
C ASN A 437 -8.07 -19.56 -24.15
N GLN A 438 -8.94 -19.67 -23.14
CA GLN A 438 -9.62 -20.94 -22.82
C GLN A 438 -11.13 -20.74 -22.66
N ARG A 439 -11.85 -21.27 -23.67
CA ARG A 439 -13.29 -21.63 -23.71
C ARG A 439 -14.30 -20.52 -24.06
N SER A 440 -14.89 -20.71 -25.23
CA SER A 440 -16.13 -20.13 -25.76
C SER A 440 -17.37 -20.52 -24.92
N GLY A 441 -17.45 -20.05 -23.68
CA GLY A 441 -18.64 -20.17 -22.83
C GLY A 441 -19.18 -18.79 -22.45
N LYS A 442 -20.51 -18.63 -22.45
CA LYS A 442 -21.24 -17.40 -22.03
C LYS A 442 -20.52 -16.72 -20.85
N LYS A 443 -20.09 -15.46 -21.03
CA LYS A 443 -19.52 -14.61 -19.98
C LYS A 443 -20.43 -14.66 -18.74
N LYS A 444 -20.03 -15.37 -17.69
CA LYS A 444 -20.69 -15.28 -16.38
C LYS A 444 -20.58 -13.82 -15.97
N ARG A 445 -21.72 -13.11 -15.88
CA ARG A 445 -21.79 -11.77 -15.30
C ARG A 445 -21.22 -11.87 -13.89
N ARG A 446 -20.01 -11.36 -13.70
CA ARG A 446 -19.33 -11.38 -12.41
C ARG A 446 -20.14 -10.52 -11.44
N GLN A 447 -20.51 -11.07 -10.29
CA GLN A 447 -21.29 -10.35 -9.30
C GLN A 447 -20.39 -9.31 -8.63
N VAL A 448 -20.70 -8.02 -8.82
CA VAL A 448 -20.02 -6.91 -8.15
C VAL A 448 -20.13 -7.14 -6.64
N SER A 449 -19.00 -7.01 -5.94
CA SER A 449 -18.94 -7.21 -4.50
C SER A 449 -19.84 -6.21 -3.75
N LYS A 450 -20.19 -6.55 -2.51
CA LYS A 450 -21.11 -5.70 -1.72
C LYS A 450 -20.35 -4.46 -1.20
N PRO A 451 -21.00 -3.29 -1.15
CA PRO A 451 -20.49 -2.12 -0.45
C PRO A 451 -20.14 -2.46 1.01
N GLU A 452 -19.23 -1.68 1.59
CA GLU A 452 -18.93 -1.77 3.01
C GLU A 452 -20.05 -1.13 3.82
N VAL A 453 -20.40 -1.73 4.96
CA VAL A 453 -21.52 -1.31 5.81
C VAL A 453 -20.97 -0.76 7.12
N PHE A 454 -21.51 0.37 7.54
CA PHE A 454 -21.25 1.04 8.81
C PHE A 454 -22.58 1.29 9.51
N THR A 455 -22.51 1.46 10.83
CA THR A 455 -23.66 1.84 11.65
C THR A 455 -23.34 3.15 12.35
N ALA A 456 -24.17 4.17 12.09
CA ALA A 456 -24.10 5.45 12.78
C ALA A 456 -24.35 5.28 14.29
N THR A 457 -24.00 6.29 15.08
CA THR A 457 -24.19 6.26 16.54
C THR A 457 -25.65 6.07 16.95
N ASP A 458 -26.59 6.60 16.16
CA ASP A 458 -28.04 6.46 16.37
C ASP A 458 -28.62 5.14 15.81
N GLY A 459 -27.78 4.25 15.27
CA GLY A 459 -28.18 2.98 14.68
C GLY A 459 -28.49 3.04 13.19
N THR A 460 -28.45 4.23 12.57
CA THR A 460 -28.72 4.40 11.13
C THR A 460 -27.68 3.66 10.28
N LYS A 461 -28.15 2.95 9.25
CA LYS A 461 -27.28 2.19 8.35
C LYS A 461 -26.62 3.12 7.32
N ILE A 462 -25.31 3.00 7.18
CA ILE A 462 -24.50 3.71 6.17
C ILE A 462 -23.81 2.69 5.26
N GLU A 463 -23.87 2.89 3.94
CA GLU A 463 -23.16 2.05 2.95
C GLU A 463 -22.13 2.87 2.15
N VAL A 464 -20.96 2.27 1.88
CA VAL A 464 -19.84 2.92 1.19
C VAL A 464 -19.35 2.04 0.04
N GLY A 465 -19.37 2.57 -1.19
CA GLY A 465 -18.77 1.91 -2.35
C GLY A 465 -17.27 2.19 -2.44
N LYS A 466 -16.44 1.15 -2.56
CA LYS A 466 -14.96 1.22 -2.62
C LYS A 466 -14.38 1.33 -4.01
N ASN A 467 -15.19 1.12 -5.03
CA ASN A 467 -14.80 1.24 -6.43
C ASN A 467 -15.99 1.73 -7.27
N ASN A 468 -15.73 2.13 -8.51
CA ASN A 468 -16.77 2.70 -9.37
C ASN A 468 -17.93 1.74 -9.65
N LEU A 469 -17.67 0.43 -9.76
CA LEU A 469 -18.73 -0.56 -9.98
C LEU A 469 -19.65 -0.68 -8.75
N GLN A 470 -19.07 -0.69 -7.55
CA GLN A 470 -19.82 -0.65 -6.30
C GLN A 470 -20.58 0.68 -6.17
N ASN A 471 -19.94 1.82 -6.44
CA ASN A 471 -20.55 3.16 -6.39
C ASN A 471 -21.77 3.24 -7.31
N GLU A 472 -21.65 2.80 -8.56
CA GLU A 472 -22.75 2.82 -9.52
C GLU A 472 -23.91 1.92 -9.09
N LYS A 473 -23.61 0.71 -8.62
CA LYS A 473 -24.63 -0.20 -8.11
C LYS A 473 -25.32 0.39 -6.89
N LEU A 474 -24.55 0.88 -5.93
CA LEU A 474 -25.04 1.47 -4.69
C LEU A 474 -25.96 2.66 -4.99
N THR A 475 -25.48 3.65 -5.75
CA THR A 475 -26.19 4.90 -5.98
C THR A 475 -27.36 4.77 -6.94
N LEU A 476 -27.24 3.98 -8.01
CA LEU A 476 -28.25 3.94 -9.08
C LEU A 476 -29.22 2.75 -8.99
N HIS A 477 -28.87 1.70 -8.24
CA HIS A 477 -29.66 0.46 -8.23
C HIS A 477 -30.08 0.00 -6.84
N SER A 478 -29.24 0.20 -5.81
CA SER A 478 -29.52 -0.30 -4.45
C SER A 478 -30.23 0.72 -3.56
N ALA A 479 -29.81 1.98 -3.58
CA ALA A 479 -30.31 3.02 -2.68
C ALA A 479 -31.75 3.45 -3.00
N ALA A 480 -32.52 3.79 -1.97
CA ALA A 480 -33.84 4.38 -2.15
C ALA A 480 -33.71 5.82 -2.65
N LYS A 481 -34.71 6.31 -3.39
CA LYS A 481 -34.71 7.68 -3.93
C LYS A 481 -34.67 8.76 -2.85
N THR A 482 -35.16 8.44 -1.65
CA THR A 482 -35.21 9.32 -0.48
C THR A 482 -33.90 9.36 0.31
N ASP A 483 -33.05 8.33 0.15
CA ASP A 483 -31.77 8.23 0.86
C ASP A 483 -30.87 9.43 0.56
N ILE A 484 -29.95 9.75 1.49
CA ILE A 484 -28.96 10.81 1.33
C ILE A 484 -27.67 10.23 0.76
N TRP A 485 -27.22 10.79 -0.35
CA TRP A 485 -25.94 10.52 -0.98
C TRP A 485 -24.91 11.58 -0.58
N LEU A 486 -23.68 11.14 -0.32
CA LEU A 486 -22.55 12.00 0.03
C LEU A 486 -21.31 11.65 -0.81
N HIS A 487 -20.51 12.67 -1.14
CA HIS A 487 -19.22 12.54 -1.81
C HIS A 487 -18.34 13.77 -1.58
N VAL A 488 -17.02 13.59 -1.59
CA VAL A 488 -16.08 14.72 -1.48
C VAL A 488 -16.20 15.68 -2.66
N LYS A 489 -16.17 16.97 -2.39
CA LYS A 489 -16.35 17.99 -3.44
C LYS A 489 -15.12 18.07 -4.33
N ASN A 490 -15.32 17.99 -5.66
CA ASN A 490 -14.29 18.16 -6.70
C ASN A 490 -13.03 17.29 -6.53
N MET A 491 -13.13 16.14 -5.86
CA MET A 491 -12.02 15.23 -5.63
C MET A 491 -12.46 13.78 -5.80
N PRO A 492 -11.55 12.86 -6.16
CA PRO A 492 -11.87 11.45 -6.18
C PRO A 492 -12.22 10.90 -4.79
N GLY A 493 -13.33 10.18 -4.70
CA GLY A 493 -13.75 9.53 -3.47
C GLY A 493 -14.85 8.47 -3.66
N SER A 494 -15.22 7.89 -2.53
CA SER A 494 -16.26 6.86 -2.45
C SER A 494 -17.65 7.49 -2.42
N HIS A 495 -18.64 6.82 -3.01
CA HIS A 495 -20.03 7.20 -2.79
C HIS A 495 -20.49 6.64 -1.44
N VAL A 496 -21.07 7.49 -0.61
CA VAL A 496 -21.63 7.11 0.69
C VAL A 496 -23.13 7.34 0.67
N ILE A 497 -23.90 6.35 1.14
CA ILE A 497 -25.36 6.42 1.27
C ILE A 497 -25.73 6.29 2.73
N ILE A 498 -26.54 7.22 3.23
CA ILE A 498 -27.28 7.07 4.49
C ILE A 498 -28.67 6.56 4.14
N HIS A 499 -29.07 5.41 4.70
CA HIS A 499 -30.40 4.84 4.50
C HIS A 499 -31.44 5.47 5.42
N ASP A 500 -31.57 6.80 5.31
CA ASP A 500 -32.55 7.61 6.00
C ASP A 500 -32.91 8.80 5.10
N ALA A 501 -34.19 9.19 5.09
CA ALA A 501 -34.70 10.34 4.36
C ALA A 501 -34.42 11.67 5.08
N ASP A 502 -34.29 11.63 6.40
CA ASP A 502 -34.07 12.80 7.27
C ASP A 502 -33.07 12.48 8.39
N PRO A 503 -31.80 12.18 8.05
CA PRO A 503 -30.81 11.80 9.04
C PRO A 503 -30.48 12.94 10.00
N SER A 504 -30.15 12.58 11.24
CA SER A 504 -29.66 13.54 12.23
C SER A 504 -28.40 14.25 11.75
N ASP A 505 -28.17 15.49 12.22
CA ASP A 505 -26.94 16.25 11.92
C ASP A 505 -25.68 15.46 12.31
N GLN A 506 -25.76 14.70 13.39
CA GLN A 506 -24.69 13.81 13.83
C GLN A 506 -24.40 12.71 12.79
N THR A 507 -25.43 12.02 12.31
CA THR A 507 -25.30 10.97 11.28
C THR A 507 -24.78 11.53 9.95
N LEU A 508 -25.17 12.76 9.59
CA LEU A 508 -24.60 13.47 8.44
C LEU A 508 -23.10 13.72 8.59
N VAL A 509 -22.65 14.20 9.76
CA VAL A 509 -21.22 14.41 10.03
C VAL A 509 -20.46 13.08 10.05
N GLU A 510 -21.05 12.03 10.63
CA GLU A 510 -20.48 10.68 10.66
C GLU A 510 -20.24 10.14 9.24
N ALA A 511 -21.28 10.16 8.41
CA ALA A 511 -21.21 9.73 7.01
C ALA A 511 -20.27 10.60 6.17
N ALA A 512 -20.26 11.92 6.38
CA ALA A 512 -19.34 12.83 5.71
C ALA A 512 -17.88 12.53 6.08
N THR A 513 -17.62 12.21 7.35
CA THR A 513 -16.28 11.83 7.83
C THR A 513 -15.82 10.53 7.17
N ILE A 514 -16.72 9.55 7.01
CA ILE A 514 -16.46 8.31 6.26
C ILE A 514 -16.17 8.62 4.78
N ALA A 515 -16.95 9.50 4.13
CA ALA A 515 -16.73 9.90 2.74
C ALA A 515 -15.35 10.57 2.55
N ALA A 516 -14.98 11.48 3.45
CA ALA A 516 -13.67 12.13 3.45
C ALA A 516 -12.53 11.13 3.69
N TYR A 517 -12.73 10.15 4.57
CA TYR A 517 -11.74 9.11 4.86
C TYR A 517 -11.50 8.18 3.67
N TYR A 518 -12.56 7.78 2.95
CA TYR A 518 -12.43 6.97 1.73
C TYR A 518 -12.33 7.83 0.46
N SER A 519 -11.48 8.85 0.51
CA SER A 519 -11.18 9.75 -0.58
C SER A 519 -9.69 10.09 -0.68
N LYS A 520 -9.30 10.79 -1.75
CA LYS A 520 -7.95 11.36 -1.89
C LYS A 520 -7.59 12.35 -0.76
N ALA A 521 -8.58 12.92 -0.07
CA ALA A 521 -8.41 13.88 1.01
C ALA A 521 -8.32 13.24 2.41
N ARG A 522 -8.10 11.91 2.51
CA ARG A 522 -8.03 11.17 3.79
C ARG A 522 -7.06 11.74 4.84
N GLN A 523 -5.99 12.40 4.40
CA GLN A 523 -4.96 13.00 5.28
C GLN A 523 -5.11 14.52 5.44
N SER A 524 -6.14 15.12 4.84
CA SER A 524 -6.40 16.55 4.90
C SER A 524 -7.30 16.90 6.08
N SER A 525 -7.13 18.09 6.64
CA SER A 525 -8.08 18.68 7.59
C SER A 525 -9.13 19.49 6.85
N SER A 526 -10.33 19.61 7.43
CA SER A 526 -11.44 20.42 6.89
C SER A 526 -11.81 20.11 5.43
N VAL A 527 -12.13 18.85 5.16
CA VAL A 527 -12.51 18.33 3.84
C VAL A 527 -13.95 18.70 3.52
N PRO A 528 -14.23 19.35 2.36
CA PRO A 528 -15.59 19.64 1.92
C PRO A 528 -16.27 18.38 1.35
N VAL A 529 -17.44 18.04 1.90
CA VAL A 529 -18.26 16.90 1.48
C VAL A 529 -19.64 17.40 1.08
N ASP A 530 -20.02 17.12 -0.17
CA ASP A 530 -21.34 17.44 -0.68
C ASP A 530 -22.33 16.34 -0.30
N TYR A 531 -23.57 16.72 0.01
CA TYR A 531 -24.66 15.78 0.21
C TYR A 531 -25.97 16.23 -0.44
N VAL A 532 -26.74 15.25 -0.93
CA VAL A 532 -28.00 15.46 -1.63
C VAL A 532 -28.84 14.17 -1.64
N GLN A 533 -30.16 14.27 -1.81
CA GLN A 533 -31.00 13.07 -2.00
C GLN A 533 -30.66 12.32 -3.29
N VAL A 534 -30.65 10.99 -3.22
CA VAL A 534 -30.34 10.09 -4.35
C VAL A 534 -31.19 10.38 -5.59
N LYS A 535 -32.45 10.79 -5.44
CA LYS A 535 -33.33 11.16 -6.58
C LYS A 535 -32.77 12.28 -7.48
N LYS A 536 -31.85 13.10 -6.98
CA LYS A 536 -31.21 14.20 -7.72
C LYS A 536 -29.94 13.76 -8.45
N ILE A 537 -29.48 12.53 -8.23
CA ILE A 537 -28.31 11.96 -8.88
C ILE A 537 -28.69 11.43 -10.26
N ARG A 538 -27.89 11.74 -11.28
CA ARG A 538 -28.06 11.20 -12.63
C ARG A 538 -26.72 10.75 -13.22
N LYS A 539 -26.75 9.72 -14.06
CA LYS A 539 -25.59 9.28 -14.86
C LYS A 539 -25.84 9.63 -16.32
N PRO A 540 -24.99 10.45 -16.96
CA PRO A 540 -25.09 10.70 -18.39
C PRO A 540 -24.87 9.43 -19.22
N ASN A 541 -25.60 9.32 -20.34
CA ASN A 541 -25.47 8.18 -21.24
C ASN A 541 -24.05 8.09 -21.80
N GLY A 542 -23.45 6.90 -21.73
CA GLY A 542 -22.08 6.65 -22.20
C GLY A 542 -20.97 7.11 -21.24
N ALA A 543 -21.30 7.68 -20.08
CA ALA A 543 -20.31 8.01 -19.06
C ALA A 543 -19.70 6.75 -18.45
N LYS A 544 -18.43 6.86 -18.02
CA LYS A 544 -17.72 5.77 -17.35
C LYS A 544 -18.39 5.40 -16.01
N PRO A 545 -18.21 4.17 -15.52
CA PRO A 545 -18.77 3.78 -14.23
C PRO A 545 -18.36 4.72 -13.10
N GLY A 546 -19.25 4.89 -12.12
CA GLY A 546 -19.06 5.80 -10.99
C GLY A 546 -19.24 7.29 -11.30
N TYR A 547 -19.24 7.72 -12.58
CA TYR A 547 -19.48 9.12 -12.92
C TYR A 547 -20.95 9.50 -12.74
N VAL A 548 -21.20 10.53 -11.94
CA VAL A 548 -22.52 11.06 -11.62
C VAL A 548 -22.53 12.58 -11.66
N ILE A 549 -23.69 13.14 -11.99
CA ILE A 549 -23.98 14.57 -11.92
C ILE A 549 -25.10 14.83 -10.92
N TYR A 550 -25.02 15.97 -10.22
CA TYR A 550 -25.98 16.38 -9.21
C TYR A 550 -26.03 17.91 -9.07
N GLU A 551 -27.17 18.40 -8.61
CA GLU A 551 -27.43 19.82 -8.39
C GLU A 551 -28.26 20.02 -7.11
N GLY A 552 -28.13 21.21 -6.51
CA GLY A 552 -28.85 21.58 -5.29
C GLY A 552 -28.40 20.79 -4.06
N GLN A 553 -27.11 20.49 -4.00
CA GLN A 553 -26.39 19.91 -2.87
C GLN A 553 -26.13 20.94 -1.78
N LYS A 554 -25.89 20.44 -0.56
CA LYS A 554 -25.31 21.20 0.55
C LYS A 554 -23.91 20.66 0.85
N THR A 555 -23.05 21.46 1.47
CA THR A 555 -21.66 21.07 1.76
C THR A 555 -21.40 21.13 3.27
N LEU A 556 -20.77 20.08 3.80
CA LEU A 556 -20.26 19.97 5.16
C LEU A 556 -18.72 19.97 5.16
N PHE A 557 -18.10 20.39 6.26
CA PHE A 557 -16.65 20.34 6.44
C PHE A 557 -16.31 19.40 7.58
N VAL A 558 -15.47 18.41 7.31
CA VAL A 558 -15.10 17.36 8.28
C VAL A 558 -13.61 17.09 8.28
N THR A 559 -13.06 16.61 9.40
CA THR A 559 -11.67 16.15 9.46
C THR A 559 -11.67 14.64 9.66
N PRO A 560 -11.28 13.84 8.64
CA PRO A 560 -11.26 12.39 8.74
C PRO A 560 -10.21 11.91 9.75
N THR A 561 -10.63 11.10 10.72
CA THR A 561 -9.72 10.39 11.62
C THR A 561 -10.02 8.89 11.57
N ARG A 562 -8.96 8.08 11.59
CA ARG A 562 -9.08 6.63 11.55
C ARG A 562 -9.85 6.08 12.75
N GLU A 563 -9.50 6.57 13.94
CA GLU A 563 -10.13 6.13 15.19
C GLU A 563 -11.63 6.32 15.20
N PHE A 564 -12.13 7.35 14.50
CA PHE A 564 -13.55 7.61 14.38
C PHE A 564 -14.24 6.62 13.42
N VAL A 565 -13.66 6.38 12.25
CA VAL A 565 -14.22 5.42 11.27
C VAL A 565 -14.23 4.00 11.84
N ASP A 566 -13.16 3.61 12.54
CA ASP A 566 -13.04 2.27 13.14
C ASP A 566 -14.11 2.04 14.24
N LYS A 567 -14.58 3.09 14.93
CA LYS A 567 -15.67 3.00 15.92
C LYS A 567 -17.04 2.73 15.30
N LEU A 568 -17.26 3.19 14.06
CA LEU A 568 -18.53 3.05 13.33
C LEU A 568 -18.58 1.75 12.49
N SER A 569 -17.44 1.07 12.35
CA SER A 569 -17.38 -0.24 11.70
C SER A 569 -18.13 -1.27 12.55
N THR A 570 -19.01 -2.03 11.92
CA THR A 570 -19.76 -3.09 12.59
C THR A 570 -18.78 -4.14 13.14
N LYS A 571 -18.90 -4.50 14.43
CA LYS A 571 -18.20 -5.64 15.04
C LYS A 571 -18.71 -6.97 14.50
#